data_AF-A0A1Y1TB04-F1
#
_entry.id   AF-A0A1Y1TB04-F1
#
_cell.length_a   1.000
_cell.length_b   1.000
_cell.length_c   1.000
_cell.angle_alpha   90.00
_cell.angle_beta   90.00
_cell.angle_gamma   90.00
#
_symmetry.space_group_name_H-M   'P 1'
#
loop_
_entity.id
_entity.type
_entity.pdbx_description
1 polymer ?
#
loop_
_entity_poly.entity_id
_entity_poly.type
_entity_poly.pdbx_seq_one_letter_code
_entity_poly.pdbx_strand_id
1 'polypeptide(L)'
;MKPFITDNFLLENTYAEELYHQYAKDQPIIDYHNHLPPAQIAADMQFDTISQVWLSGDHYKWRAMRTLGIDEHYITGNASDQEKFEAWGKTVPHTLRNPLYHWTHLELKRYFGIDELLNEKNATSIYQEINNQLQQQENSCRGLLHKMNVNTLCTTEDPTDTLEHHQAMA
;
A
#
# COMPACT_ATOMS: atom_id res chain seq x y z
N MET A 1 12.86 16.16 14.86
CA MET A 1 12.09 15.06 15.49
C MET A 1 12.56 13.75 14.88
N LYS A 2 12.58 12.65 15.64
CA LYS A 2 12.80 11.33 15.03
C LYS A 2 11.57 10.94 14.20
N PRO A 3 11.73 10.30 13.02
CA PRO A 3 10.59 9.80 12.25
C PRO A 3 9.83 8.72 13.04
N PHE A 4 8.54 8.54 12.77
CA PHE A 4 7.71 7.53 13.44
C PHE A 4 8.13 6.11 13.05
N ILE A 5 8.26 5.85 11.74
CA ILE A 5 8.84 4.61 11.23
C ILE A 5 10.36 4.78 11.18
N THR A 6 11.04 4.16 12.12
CA THR A 6 12.51 4.09 12.17
C THR A 6 13.01 2.75 11.64
N ASP A 7 14.31 2.61 11.41
CA ASP A 7 14.91 1.34 11.02
C ASP A 7 14.71 0.24 12.08
N ASN A 8 14.53 0.64 13.35
CA ASN A 8 14.24 -0.25 14.48
C ASN A 8 12.75 -0.23 14.88
N PHE A 9 11.86 0.13 13.96
CA PHE A 9 10.42 0.12 14.23
C PHE A 9 9.97 -1.29 14.68
N LEU A 10 9.33 -1.37 15.87
CA LEU A 10 8.95 -2.61 16.58
C LEU A 10 10.10 -3.48 17.11
N LEU A 11 11.36 -3.04 16.99
CA LEU A 11 12.52 -3.75 17.53
C LEU A 11 12.88 -3.15 18.90
N GLU A 12 12.56 -3.87 19.97
CA GLU A 12 12.66 -3.35 21.35
C GLU A 12 13.99 -3.66 22.05
N ASN A 13 14.88 -4.43 21.42
CA ASN A 13 16.19 -4.78 21.98
C ASN A 13 17.22 -5.12 20.90
N THR A 14 18.50 -5.15 21.30
CA THR A 14 19.64 -5.38 20.40
C THR A 14 19.60 -6.73 19.70
N TYR A 15 19.02 -7.76 20.31
CA TYR A 15 18.89 -9.08 19.68
C TYR A 15 17.83 -9.06 18.58
N ALA A 16 16.72 -8.35 18.77
CA ALA A 16 15.71 -8.15 17.74
C ALA A 16 16.28 -7.33 16.56
N GLU A 17 17.08 -6.30 16.85
CA GLU A 17 17.82 -5.53 15.84
C GLU A 17 18.77 -6.42 15.04
N GLU A 18 19.60 -7.22 15.70
CA GLU A 18 20.53 -8.14 15.05
C GLU A 18 19.81 -9.16 14.16
N LEU A 19 18.80 -9.85 14.70
CA LEU A 19 18.04 -10.87 13.96
C LEU A 19 17.35 -10.27 12.73
N TYR A 20 16.74 -9.10 12.86
CA TYR A 20 16.06 -8.46 11.75
C TYR A 20 17.06 -7.94 10.70
N HIS A 21 18.04 -7.14 11.13
CA HIS A 21 18.93 -6.43 10.20
C HIS A 21 19.97 -7.30 9.54
N GLN A 22 20.45 -8.36 10.20
CA GLN A 22 21.48 -9.23 9.64
C GLN A 22 20.91 -10.42 8.87
N TYR A 23 19.71 -10.89 9.23
CA TYR A 23 19.19 -12.15 8.69
C TYR A 23 17.85 -11.99 7.97
N ALA A 24 16.89 -11.25 8.54
CA ALA A 24 15.51 -11.27 8.04
C ALA A 24 15.23 -10.26 6.93
N LYS A 25 15.68 -9.00 7.05
CA LYS A 25 15.20 -7.88 6.23
C LYS A 25 15.47 -8.03 4.73
N ASP A 26 16.55 -8.72 4.36
CA ASP A 26 17.00 -8.88 2.98
C ASP A 26 16.51 -10.20 2.36
N GLN A 27 15.79 -11.03 3.12
CA GLN A 27 15.18 -12.24 2.56
C GLN A 27 14.10 -11.88 1.54
N PRO A 28 13.95 -12.66 0.47
CA PRO A 28 12.86 -12.47 -0.48
C PRO A 28 11.51 -12.78 0.16
N ILE A 29 10.48 -12.10 -0.33
CA ILE A 29 9.09 -12.39 0.05
C ILE A 29 8.60 -13.58 -0.78
N ILE A 30 8.08 -14.58 -0.06
CA ILE A 30 7.30 -15.70 -0.61
C ILE A 30 5.86 -15.46 -0.16
N ASP A 31 5.08 -14.82 -1.02
CA ASP A 31 3.67 -14.53 -0.77
C ASP A 31 2.79 -15.64 -1.33
N TYR A 32 2.78 -16.76 -0.59
CA TYR A 32 2.16 -18.01 -1.03
C TYR A 32 0.62 -17.99 -1.09
N HIS A 33 -0.01 -16.89 -0.70
CA HIS A 33 -1.46 -16.68 -0.83
C HIS A 33 -1.82 -15.19 -0.77
N ASN A 34 -2.41 -14.69 -1.86
CA ASN A 34 -3.00 -13.36 -1.92
C ASN A 34 -4.17 -13.30 -2.92
N HIS A 35 -4.70 -12.08 -3.07
CA HIS A 35 -5.81 -11.75 -3.96
C HIS A 35 -5.46 -10.63 -4.94
N LEU A 36 -4.17 -10.47 -5.30
CA LEU A 36 -3.80 -9.50 -6.32
C LEU A 36 -4.43 -9.89 -7.68
N PRO A 37 -4.96 -8.94 -8.45
CA PRO A 37 -5.56 -9.25 -9.75
C PRO A 37 -4.50 -9.73 -10.76
N PRO A 38 -4.58 -10.97 -11.27
CA PRO A 38 -3.60 -11.50 -12.23
C PRO A 38 -3.50 -10.65 -13.51
N ALA A 39 -4.62 -10.07 -13.95
CA ALA A 39 -4.67 -9.19 -15.11
C ALA A 39 -3.77 -7.95 -14.96
N GLN A 40 -3.73 -7.33 -13.77
CA GLN A 40 -2.91 -6.15 -13.50
C GLN A 40 -1.42 -6.49 -13.47
N ILE A 41 -1.08 -7.66 -12.93
CA ILE A 41 0.29 -8.18 -12.93
C ILE A 41 0.73 -8.52 -14.36
N ALA A 42 -0.12 -9.20 -15.13
CA ALA A 42 0.16 -9.59 -16.51
C ALA A 42 0.37 -8.37 -17.43
N ALA A 43 -0.44 -7.33 -17.26
CA ALA A 43 -0.35 -6.09 -18.01
C ALA A 43 0.74 -5.12 -17.52
N ASP A 44 1.40 -5.43 -16.40
CA ASP A 44 2.29 -4.52 -15.67
C ASP A 44 1.65 -3.13 -15.48
N MET A 45 0.44 -3.12 -14.93
CA MET A 45 -0.42 -1.93 -14.87
C MET A 45 0.30 -0.73 -14.24
N GLN A 46 0.26 0.41 -14.93
CA GLN A 46 0.60 1.70 -14.35
C GLN A 46 -0.64 2.28 -13.67
N PHE A 47 -0.49 2.78 -12.44
CA PHE A 47 -1.58 3.40 -11.69
C PHE A 47 -1.56 4.91 -11.89
N ASP A 48 -2.71 5.51 -12.19
CA ASP A 48 -2.78 6.97 -12.39
C ASP A 48 -2.68 7.73 -11.07
N THR A 49 -3.25 7.14 -10.00
CA THR A 49 -3.36 7.79 -8.70
C THR A 49 -3.10 6.83 -7.54
N ILE A 50 -2.64 7.36 -6.41
CA ILE A 50 -2.51 6.58 -5.17
C ILE A 50 -3.87 5.99 -4.74
N SER A 51 -4.99 6.67 -5.00
CA SER A 51 -6.30 6.13 -4.65
C SER A 51 -6.61 4.83 -5.39
N GLN A 52 -6.20 4.71 -6.65
CA GLN A 52 -6.39 3.47 -7.42
C GLN A 52 -5.63 2.29 -6.80
N VAL A 53 -4.34 2.48 -6.48
CA VAL A 53 -3.50 1.39 -5.95
C VAL A 53 -3.74 1.13 -4.45
N TRP A 54 -4.27 2.11 -3.72
CA TRP A 54 -4.24 2.09 -2.25
C TRP A 54 -5.59 2.12 -1.56
N LEU A 55 -6.60 2.73 -2.20
CA LEU A 55 -7.96 2.83 -1.66
C LEU A 55 -8.96 1.92 -2.38
N SER A 56 -8.63 1.35 -3.55
CA SER A 56 -9.52 0.41 -4.25
C SER A 56 -9.67 -0.95 -3.55
N GLY A 57 -8.89 -1.23 -2.50
CA GLY A 57 -8.68 -2.57 -1.99
C GLY A 57 -8.56 -2.72 -0.48
N ASP A 58 -8.65 -4.00 -0.12
CA ASP A 58 -8.76 -4.70 1.17
C ASP A 58 -9.70 -4.14 2.22
N HIS A 59 -10.54 -3.16 1.86
CA HIS A 59 -11.73 -2.69 2.61
C HIS A 59 -11.50 -2.19 4.05
N TYR A 60 -10.33 -2.36 4.66
CA TYR A 60 -10.03 -1.89 6.03
C TYR A 60 -10.09 -0.37 6.12
N LYS A 61 -9.54 0.33 5.12
CA LYS A 61 -9.60 1.80 5.02
C LYS A 61 -11.05 2.27 4.93
N TRP A 62 -11.88 1.63 4.10
CA TRP A 62 -13.32 1.93 3.99
C TRP A 62 -14.04 1.73 5.33
N ARG A 63 -13.78 0.61 6.01
CA ARG A 63 -14.37 0.34 7.33
C ARG A 63 -14.00 1.41 8.34
N ALA A 64 -12.75 1.85 8.38
CA ALA A 64 -12.31 2.93 9.27
C ALA A 64 -12.97 4.26 8.92
N MET A 65 -13.04 4.62 7.62
CA MET A 65 -13.71 5.83 7.15
C MET A 65 -15.20 5.84 7.54
N ARG A 66 -15.93 4.72 7.31
CA ARG A 66 -17.34 4.57 7.74
C ARG A 66 -17.49 4.68 9.26
N THR A 67 -16.57 4.08 10.02
CA THR A 67 -16.60 4.14 11.51
C THR A 67 -16.41 5.56 12.01
N LEU A 68 -15.62 6.38 11.30
CA LEU A 68 -15.43 7.80 11.62
C LEU A 68 -16.58 8.69 11.09
N GLY A 69 -17.54 8.13 10.36
CA GLY A 69 -18.68 8.87 9.82
C GLY A 69 -18.39 9.64 8.53
N ILE A 70 -17.38 9.22 7.76
CA ILE A 70 -17.16 9.74 6.41
C ILE A 70 -18.30 9.28 5.50
N ASP A 71 -18.84 10.20 4.69
CA ASP A 71 -19.92 9.91 3.74
C ASP A 71 -19.46 8.88 2.68
N GLU A 72 -20.33 7.93 2.33
CA GLU A 72 -20.02 6.86 1.37
C GLU A 72 -19.62 7.40 -0.02
N HIS A 73 -20.06 8.62 -0.36
CA HIS A 73 -19.61 9.37 -1.53
C HIS A 73 -18.08 9.43 -1.66
N TYR A 74 -17.38 9.63 -0.54
CA TYR A 74 -15.91 9.72 -0.46
C TYR A 74 -15.21 8.39 -0.19
N ILE A 75 -15.95 7.27 -0.21
CA ILE A 75 -15.41 5.93 0.04
C ILE A 75 -15.52 5.11 -1.24
N THR A 76 -16.70 4.55 -1.54
CA THR A 76 -16.95 3.79 -2.77
C THR A 76 -17.83 4.54 -3.78
N GLY A 77 -18.27 5.75 -3.46
CA GLY A 77 -19.05 6.60 -4.36
C GLY A 77 -18.22 7.25 -5.47
N ASN A 78 -18.84 8.22 -6.13
CA ASN A 78 -18.31 8.86 -7.35
C ASN A 78 -17.48 10.12 -7.08
N ALA A 79 -17.01 10.35 -5.84
CA ALA A 79 -15.99 11.36 -5.59
C ALA A 79 -14.73 11.07 -6.41
N SER A 80 -13.99 12.12 -6.75
CA SER A 80 -12.70 11.98 -7.42
C SER A 80 -11.70 11.22 -6.54
N ASP A 81 -10.69 10.63 -7.18
CA ASP A 81 -9.61 9.93 -6.48
C ASP A 81 -8.92 10.82 -5.45
N GLN A 82 -8.72 12.10 -5.77
CA GLN A 82 -8.12 13.06 -4.84
C GLN A 82 -9.01 13.28 -3.61
N GLU A 83 -10.31 13.54 -3.80
CA GLU A 83 -11.24 13.75 -2.69
C GLU A 83 -11.31 12.52 -1.77
N LYS A 84 -11.28 11.30 -2.34
CA LYS A 84 -11.20 10.05 -1.56
C LYS A 84 -9.92 9.96 -0.75
N PHE A 85 -8.78 10.33 -1.33
CA PHE A 85 -7.49 10.35 -0.62
C PHE A 85 -7.46 11.39 0.49
N GLU A 86 -7.99 12.59 0.25
CA GLU A 86 -8.08 13.65 1.25
C GLU A 86 -9.00 13.23 2.41
N ALA A 87 -10.12 12.56 2.13
CA ALA A 87 -10.97 11.96 3.14
C ALA A 87 -10.25 10.87 3.95
N TRP A 88 -9.40 10.06 3.30
CA TRP A 88 -8.53 9.12 4.02
C TRP A 88 -7.49 9.85 4.88
N GLY A 89 -6.83 10.87 4.36
CA GLY A 89 -5.86 11.68 5.11
C GLY A 89 -6.47 12.34 6.34
N LYS A 90 -7.73 12.79 6.25
CA LYS A 90 -8.51 13.25 7.41
C LYS A 90 -8.80 12.13 8.42
N THR A 91 -8.96 10.89 7.95
CA THR A 91 -9.26 9.72 8.79
C THR A 91 -8.05 9.21 9.55
N VAL A 92 -6.86 9.22 8.95
CA VAL A 92 -5.63 8.60 9.50
C VAL A 92 -5.30 9.04 10.94
N PRO A 93 -5.36 10.34 11.33
CA PRO A 93 -5.10 10.75 12.72
C PRO A 93 -5.99 10.08 13.76
N HIS A 94 -7.18 9.62 13.38
CA HIS A 94 -8.14 8.93 14.24
C HIS A 94 -7.94 7.40 14.28
N THR A 95 -6.96 6.88 13.56
CA THR A 95 -6.64 5.44 13.52
C THR A 95 -5.52 5.04 14.47
N LEU A 96 -5.10 5.91 15.40
CA LEU A 96 -4.05 5.58 16.37
C LEU A 96 -4.42 4.30 17.15
N ARG A 97 -3.46 3.38 17.28
CA ARG A 97 -3.60 2.02 17.82
C ARG A 97 -4.36 1.02 16.92
N ASN A 98 -4.91 1.45 15.80
CA ASN A 98 -5.33 0.55 14.73
C ASN A 98 -4.11 0.25 13.82
N PRO A 99 -3.94 -0.99 13.32
CA PRO A 99 -2.84 -1.31 12.41
C PRO A 99 -2.80 -0.46 11.13
N LEU A 100 -3.94 0.11 10.71
CA LEU A 100 -4.01 1.08 9.61
C LEU A 100 -3.04 2.26 9.80
N TYR A 101 -2.77 2.67 11.05
CA TYR A 101 -1.80 3.72 11.33
C TYR A 101 -0.37 3.27 11.03
N HIS A 102 -0.03 2.01 11.29
CA HIS A 102 1.29 1.47 10.95
C HIS A 102 1.42 1.26 9.45
N TRP A 103 0.45 0.60 8.82
CA TRP A 103 0.46 0.29 7.39
C TRP A 103 0.58 1.56 6.55
N THR A 104 -0.23 2.58 6.85
CA THR A 104 -0.17 3.90 6.19
C THR A 104 1.25 4.44 6.11
N HIS A 105 1.95 4.55 7.25
CA HIS A 105 3.26 5.18 7.29
C HIS A 105 4.40 4.25 6.81
N LEU A 106 4.24 2.93 6.95
CA LEU A 106 5.18 1.96 6.37
C LEU A 106 5.14 2.00 4.84
N GLU A 107 3.94 2.03 4.27
CA GLU A 107 3.73 2.05 2.82
C GLU A 107 4.21 3.38 2.22
N LEU A 108 3.87 4.52 2.83
CA LEU A 108 4.37 5.85 2.43
C LEU A 108 5.89 5.91 2.42
N LYS A 109 6.55 5.38 3.46
CA LYS A 109 8.00 5.39 3.57
C LYS A 109 8.67 4.43 2.58
N ARG A 110 8.25 3.17 2.53
CA ARG A 110 8.95 2.13 1.76
C ARG A 110 8.76 2.26 0.26
N TYR A 111 7.56 2.63 -0.19
CA TYR A 111 7.29 2.75 -1.62
C TYR A 111 7.66 4.13 -2.17
N PHE A 112 7.43 5.19 -1.38
CA PHE A 112 7.47 6.58 -1.87
C PHE A 112 8.43 7.50 -1.12
N GLY A 113 9.15 7.01 -0.11
CA GLY A 113 10.14 7.80 0.64
C GLY A 113 9.53 8.90 1.52
N ILE A 114 8.24 8.82 1.86
CA ILE A 114 7.54 9.85 2.64
C ILE A 114 7.54 9.48 4.12
N ASP A 115 8.26 10.28 4.93
CA ASP A 115 8.35 10.12 6.39
C ASP A 115 7.30 10.93 7.18
N GLU A 116 6.50 11.75 6.49
CA GLU A 116 5.46 12.58 7.12
C GLU A 116 4.32 11.74 7.68
N LEU A 117 3.74 12.18 8.80
CA LEU A 117 2.49 11.62 9.30
C LEU A 117 1.31 12.15 8.47
N LEU A 118 0.61 11.25 7.79
CA LEU A 118 -0.50 11.62 6.90
C LEU A 118 -1.67 12.21 7.73
N ASN A 119 -2.15 13.37 7.33
CA ASN A 119 -3.24 14.10 7.95
C ASN A 119 -3.97 15.00 6.92
N GLU A 120 -5.07 15.64 7.32
CA GLU A 120 -5.87 16.53 6.45
C GLU A 120 -5.07 17.68 5.83
N LYS A 121 -4.02 18.17 6.50
CA LYS A 121 -3.24 19.33 6.03
C LYS A 121 -2.21 18.99 4.96
N ASN A 122 -1.73 17.75 4.91
CA ASN A 122 -0.71 17.31 3.94
C ASN A 122 -1.21 16.25 2.96
N ALA A 123 -2.47 15.83 3.04
CA ALA A 123 -3.03 14.83 2.14
C ALA A 123 -2.94 15.26 0.67
N THR A 124 -3.29 16.50 0.33
CA THR A 124 -3.21 17.02 -1.03
C THR A 124 -1.78 17.02 -1.59
N SER A 125 -0.80 17.46 -0.80
CA SER A 125 0.60 17.50 -1.25
C SER A 125 1.19 16.11 -1.41
N ILE A 126 0.90 15.20 -0.47
CA ILE A 126 1.33 13.78 -0.54
C ILE A 126 0.68 13.09 -1.75
N TYR A 127 -0.60 13.35 -2.02
CA TYR A 127 -1.30 12.81 -3.19
C TYR A 127 -0.60 13.20 -4.50
N GLN A 128 -0.29 14.49 -4.66
CA GLN A 128 0.38 15.00 -5.86
C GLN A 128 1.79 14.42 -6.02
N GLU A 129 2.57 14.39 -4.93
CA GLU A 129 3.93 13.85 -4.93
C GLU A 129 3.94 12.37 -5.33
N ILE A 130 3.09 11.56 -4.72
CA ILE A 130 3.02 10.13 -5.03
C ILE A 130 2.54 9.90 -6.47
N ASN A 131 1.53 10.63 -6.94
CA ASN A 131 1.04 10.45 -8.30
C ASN A 131 2.12 10.78 -9.36
N ASN A 132 3.00 11.75 -9.09
CA ASN A 132 4.16 12.02 -9.94
C ASN A 132 5.15 10.85 -9.93
N GLN A 133 5.42 10.26 -8.76
CA GLN A 133 6.26 9.07 -8.65
C GLN A 133 5.63 7.86 -9.35
N LEU A 134 4.31 7.69 -9.29
CA LEU A 134 3.56 6.65 -9.98
C LEU A 134 3.61 6.75 -11.50
N GLN A 135 4.21 7.79 -12.10
CA GLN A 135 4.46 7.82 -13.54
C GLN A 135 5.79 7.15 -13.95
N GLN A 136 6.61 6.75 -12.98
CA GLN A 136 7.85 6.03 -13.23
C GLN A 136 7.56 4.53 -13.39
N GLN A 137 8.22 3.89 -14.35
CA GLN A 137 8.05 2.45 -14.62
C GLN A 137 8.35 1.57 -13.40
N GLU A 138 9.30 2.00 -12.56
CA GLU A 138 9.63 1.30 -11.30
C GLU A 138 8.48 1.26 -10.27
N ASN A 139 7.42 2.03 -10.49
CA ASN A 139 6.21 2.05 -9.67
C ASN A 139 4.98 1.47 -10.41
N SER A 140 5.19 0.74 -11.50
CA SER A 140 4.18 -0.13 -12.09
C SER A 140 3.84 -1.30 -11.16
N CYS A 141 2.81 -2.10 -11.48
CA CYS A 141 2.44 -3.29 -10.70
C CYS A 141 3.64 -4.21 -10.43
N ARG A 142 4.42 -4.58 -11.46
CA ARG A 142 5.63 -5.40 -11.28
C ARG A 142 6.76 -4.61 -10.65
N GLY A 143 6.89 -3.32 -10.93
CA GLY A 143 7.88 -2.44 -10.32
C GLY A 143 7.76 -2.39 -8.79
N LEU A 144 6.53 -2.24 -8.28
CA LEU A 144 6.24 -2.24 -6.84
C LEU A 144 6.55 -3.61 -6.20
N LEU A 145 6.23 -4.72 -6.87
CA LEU A 145 6.59 -6.07 -6.42
C LEU A 145 8.11 -6.26 -6.35
N HIS A 146 8.84 -5.81 -7.38
CA HIS A 146 10.30 -5.87 -7.41
C HIS A 146 10.94 -5.00 -6.32
N LYS A 147 10.43 -3.78 -6.07
CA LYS A 147 10.92 -2.89 -5.01
C LYS A 147 10.86 -3.55 -3.62
N MET A 148 9.95 -4.49 -3.42
CA MET A 148 9.76 -5.21 -2.16
C MET A 148 10.42 -6.58 -2.11
N ASN A 149 11.25 -6.92 -3.10
CA ASN A 149 11.93 -8.22 -3.19
C ASN A 149 10.96 -9.41 -3.17
N VAL A 150 9.81 -9.28 -3.84
CA VAL A 150 8.87 -10.39 -4.01
C VAL A 150 9.44 -11.39 -5.01
N ASN A 151 9.71 -12.60 -4.55
CA ASN A 151 10.24 -13.68 -5.38
C ASN A 151 9.14 -14.60 -5.91
N THR A 152 8.19 -14.96 -5.05
CA THR A 152 7.09 -15.86 -5.39
C THR A 152 5.78 -15.24 -4.93
N LEU A 153 4.76 -15.33 -5.78
CA LEU A 153 3.44 -14.81 -5.54
C LEU A 153 2.40 -15.83 -6.02
N CYS A 154 1.43 -16.17 -5.16
CA CYS A 154 0.33 -17.08 -5.50
C CYS A 154 -1.01 -16.38 -5.33
N THR A 155 -1.68 -16.13 -6.45
CA THR A 155 -3.02 -15.55 -6.48
C THR A 155 -4.09 -16.60 -6.14
N THR A 156 -5.35 -16.17 -6.04
CA THR A 156 -6.48 -17.04 -5.69
C THR A 156 -7.57 -16.94 -6.76
N GLU A 157 -7.76 -18.02 -7.50
CA GLU A 157 -8.69 -18.12 -8.63
C GLU A 157 -9.81 -19.11 -8.36
N ASP A 158 -10.95 -18.89 -9.01
CA ASP A 158 -12.04 -19.84 -9.03
C ASP A 158 -11.68 -21.05 -9.93
N PRO A 159 -12.13 -22.28 -9.61
CA PRO A 159 -11.92 -23.44 -10.48
C PRO A 159 -12.43 -23.30 -11.92
N THR A 160 -13.31 -22.33 -12.20
CA THR A 160 -13.87 -22.05 -13.53
C THR A 160 -13.10 -20.97 -14.31
N ASP A 161 -12.11 -20.32 -13.70
CA ASP A 161 -11.31 -19.28 -14.36
C ASP A 161 -10.41 -19.87 -15.45
N THR A 162 -10.20 -19.12 -16.53
CA THR A 162 -9.42 -19.59 -17.69
C THR A 162 -7.90 -19.61 -17.46
N LEU A 163 -7.43 -18.88 -16.44
CA LEU A 163 -6.02 -18.70 -16.10
C LEU A 163 -5.17 -18.10 -17.24
N GLU A 164 -5.78 -17.37 -18.17
CA GLU A 164 -5.08 -16.80 -19.34
C GLU A 164 -3.98 -15.81 -18.94
N HIS A 165 -4.20 -15.04 -17.87
CA HIS A 165 -3.20 -14.10 -17.35
C HIS A 165 -2.00 -14.81 -16.73
N HIS A 166 -2.20 -15.95 -16.07
CA HIS A 166 -1.11 -16.78 -15.57
C HIS A 166 -0.28 -17.36 -16.71
N GLN A 167 -0.95 -17.84 -17.77
CA GLN A 167 -0.26 -18.36 -18.95
C GLN A 167 0.57 -17.28 -19.65
N ALA A 168 0.10 -16.04 -19.69
CA ALA A 168 0.84 -14.91 -20.27
C ALA A 168 2.08 -14.50 -19.46
N MET A 169 2.18 -14.90 -18.20
CA MET A 169 3.30 -14.61 -17.30
C MET A 169 4.27 -15.79 -17.12
N ALA A 170 3.90 -16.98 -17.61
CA ALA A 170 4.63 -18.24 -17.42
C ALA A 170 5.92 -18.35 -18.26
#